data_AF-A0A1M4ID41-F1
#
_entry.id   AF-A0A1M4ID41-F1
#
_cell.length_a   1.000
_cell.length_b   1.000
_cell.length_c   1.000
_cell.angle_alpha   90.00
_cell.angle_beta   90.00
_cell.angle_gamma   90.00
#
_symmetry.space_group_name_H-M   'P 1'
#
loop_
_entity.id
_entity.type
_entity.pdbx_description
1 polymer ?
#
loop_
_entity_poly.entity_id
_entity_poly.type
_entity_poly.pdbx_seq_one_letter_code
_entity_poly.pdbx_strand_id
1 'polypeptide(L)'
;MATLKKIAGGILLSAAYCALYMFVWRWSVDQWFLPAGLRAAALLFLPYRLWPYVFLGDAAALLTMRVPMANHDGVSEVWAYLSPFLVAPVFALLPWAFRSRFIASSAVQRWLPLLTVGLALWGLLVNKAVNAMLDGPAAFVTLETSVRYWIGSYLGILMFILPALLWLCRKTDRFMPSKLLRDSAIAVLAVSGIFVLAMETSGLMHQFVLLMLLVPGAWLTLCYGWRGSAVGVVLANLAVAMSLPRVNYPGAYDQQGFDVQMLIAVAATMLFVLGSKISSAFRQVRHFGYAEQQALQVAQASYMSAERTLRNRVIEYTDIHTHLNKLRRDIASSLKERGHYAAAMEMNRTGVIQAQLMDDYVAALYPLDIETHGLYGALSSVAFANACDTEVETRLRGESLQLSMGLQLAAYRCVLNAMEVLPRSGRHLITARVWKARGRRGLAVTIAADPELLLGTDASRDVEEIEWELASRLKAHDGTCRRRHELKISFLVSEPSQRRGVTS
;
A
#
# COMPACT_ATOMS: atom_id res chain seq x y z
N MET A 1 -15.67 -0.70 43.39
CA MET A 1 -15.89 -1.90 42.53
C MET A 1 -15.00 -1.95 41.28
N ALA A 2 -14.89 -0.89 40.47
CA ALA A 2 -14.07 -0.91 39.25
C ALA A 2 -12.55 -1.10 39.47
N THR A 3 -12.00 -0.59 40.57
CA THR A 3 -10.60 -0.80 40.98
C THR A 3 -10.32 -2.23 41.41
N LEU A 4 -11.21 -2.82 42.20
CA LEU A 4 -11.14 -4.21 42.64
C LEU A 4 -11.15 -5.18 41.45
N LYS A 5 -12.02 -4.93 40.46
CA LYS A 5 -12.08 -5.72 39.22
C LYS A 5 -10.79 -5.64 38.38
N LYS A 6 -10.12 -4.48 38.38
CA LYS A 6 -8.82 -4.29 37.71
C LYS A 6 -7.70 -5.06 38.43
N ILE A 7 -7.69 -5.04 39.77
CA ILE A 7 -6.70 -5.76 40.58
C ILE A 7 -6.90 -7.28 40.44
N ALA A 8 -8.14 -7.76 40.55
CA ALA A 8 -8.48 -9.17 40.33
C ALA A 8 -8.08 -9.64 38.93
N GLY A 9 -8.33 -8.82 37.90
CA GLY A 9 -7.87 -9.10 36.54
C GLY A 9 -6.34 -9.14 36.40
N GLY A 10 -5.62 -8.31 37.15
CA GLY A 10 -4.15 -8.33 37.20
C GLY A 10 -3.59 -9.56 37.91
N ILE A 11 -4.20 -9.99 39.01
CA ILE A 11 -3.81 -11.23 39.70
C ILE A 11 -4.06 -12.44 38.81
N LEU A 12 -5.20 -12.49 38.12
CA LEU A 12 -5.50 -13.54 37.15
C LEU A 12 -4.48 -13.56 36.01
N LEU A 13 -4.06 -12.39 35.51
CA LEU A 13 -2.99 -12.28 34.52
C LEU A 13 -1.66 -12.83 35.05
N SER A 14 -1.30 -12.53 36.30
CA SER A 14 -0.09 -13.02 36.96
C SER A 14 -0.10 -14.54 37.08
N ALA A 15 -1.21 -15.13 37.53
CA ALA A 15 -1.40 -16.57 37.63
C ALA A 15 -1.33 -17.25 36.25
N ALA A 16 -2.00 -16.68 35.25
CA ALA A 16 -1.95 -17.18 33.87
C ALA A 16 -0.54 -17.09 33.28
N TYR A 17 0.18 -16.01 33.55
CA TYR A 17 1.58 -15.84 33.12
C TYR A 17 2.49 -16.89 33.78
N CYS A 18 2.34 -17.11 35.09
CA CYS A 18 3.09 -18.12 35.84
C CYS A 18 2.84 -19.54 35.26
N ALA A 19 1.58 -19.92 35.05
CA ALA A 19 1.23 -21.21 34.46
C ALA A 19 1.82 -21.38 33.05
N LEU A 20 1.76 -20.32 32.22
CA LEU A 20 2.35 -20.33 30.88
C LEU A 20 3.88 -20.42 30.94
N TYR A 21 4.54 -19.72 31.86
CA TYR A 21 5.99 -19.79 32.06
C TYR A 21 6.42 -21.21 32.43
N MET A 22 5.73 -21.85 33.38
CA MET A 22 5.99 -23.23 33.79
C MET A 22 5.79 -24.23 32.64
N PHE A 23 4.72 -24.07 31.86
CA PHE A 23 4.45 -24.90 30.69
C PHE A 23 5.56 -24.77 29.65
N VAL A 24 5.95 -23.53 29.35
CA VAL A 24 6.99 -23.22 28.37
C VAL A 24 8.36 -23.71 28.83
N TRP A 25 8.67 -23.59 30.12
CA TRP A 25 9.91 -24.11 30.70
C TRP A 25 10.01 -25.63 30.60
N ARG A 26 8.90 -26.36 30.80
CA ARG A 26 8.87 -27.83 30.67
C ARG A 26 9.23 -28.33 29.27
N TRP A 27 9.02 -27.50 28.25
CA TRP A 27 9.37 -27.76 26.85
C TRP A 27 10.68 -27.10 26.42
N SER A 28 11.32 -26.36 27.32
CA SER A 28 12.57 -25.67 27.08
C SER A 28 13.75 -26.63 27.24
N VAL A 29 14.78 -26.42 26.43
CA VAL A 29 16.11 -27.04 26.56
C VAL A 29 17.13 -25.91 26.67
N ASP A 30 18.34 -26.15 27.19
CA ASP A 30 19.40 -25.12 27.27
C ASP A 30 19.70 -24.46 25.92
N GLN A 31 19.60 -25.25 24.85
CA GLN A 31 19.77 -24.84 23.46
C GLN A 31 18.51 -24.14 22.86
N TRP A 32 17.38 -24.14 23.56
CA TRP A 32 16.13 -23.51 23.13
C TRP A 32 15.35 -22.93 24.31
N PHE A 33 15.86 -21.81 24.83
CA PHE A 33 15.33 -21.18 26.05
C PHE A 33 14.09 -20.32 25.78
N LEU A 34 12.94 -20.99 25.74
CA LEU A 34 11.65 -20.39 25.45
C LEU A 34 11.16 -19.34 26.47
N PRO A 35 11.42 -19.45 27.79
CA PRO A 35 10.94 -18.46 28.76
C PRO A 35 11.46 -17.04 28.52
N ALA A 36 12.67 -16.89 27.98
CA ALA A 36 13.18 -15.59 27.56
C ALA A 36 12.31 -14.94 26.49
N GLY A 37 11.77 -15.71 25.55
CA GLY A 37 10.88 -15.20 24.52
C GLY A 37 9.51 -14.80 25.01
N LEU A 38 8.93 -15.59 25.93
CA LEU A 38 7.68 -15.22 26.58
C LEU A 38 7.83 -13.90 27.34
N ARG A 39 8.91 -13.73 28.12
CA ARG A 39 9.22 -12.49 28.84
C ARG A 39 9.43 -11.32 27.89
N ALA A 40 10.22 -11.49 26.84
CA ALA A 40 10.48 -10.45 25.85
C ALA A 40 9.21 -10.02 25.12
N ALA A 41 8.38 -10.97 24.67
CA ALA A 41 7.11 -10.67 24.01
C ALA A 41 6.12 -9.98 24.95
N ALA A 42 6.02 -10.43 26.21
CA ALA A 42 5.15 -9.81 27.20
C ALA A 42 5.55 -8.35 27.45
N LEU A 43 6.84 -8.08 27.70
CA LEU A 43 7.32 -6.73 27.98
C LEU A 43 7.26 -5.82 26.74
N LEU A 44 7.51 -6.36 25.53
CA LEU A 44 7.49 -5.58 24.29
C LEU A 44 6.09 -5.30 23.75
N PHE A 45 5.06 -6.08 24.10
CA PHE A 45 3.70 -5.91 23.58
C PHE A 45 2.61 -5.58 24.62
N LEU A 46 2.76 -5.94 25.91
CA LEU A 46 1.78 -5.52 26.93
C LEU A 46 1.95 -4.04 27.34
N PRO A 47 0.87 -3.33 27.68
CA PRO A 47 0.95 -1.96 28.18
C PRO A 47 1.67 -1.89 29.53
N TYR A 48 2.39 -0.80 29.80
CA TYR A 48 3.19 -0.60 31.02
C TYR A 48 2.43 -0.84 32.33
N ARG A 49 1.12 -0.53 32.34
CA ARG A 49 0.23 -0.77 33.50
C ARG A 49 0.14 -2.24 33.95
N LEU A 50 0.44 -3.19 33.07
CA LEU A 50 0.36 -4.63 33.35
C LEU A 50 1.71 -5.24 33.75
N TRP A 51 2.81 -4.50 33.62
CA TRP A 51 4.16 -5.02 33.91
C TRP A 51 4.34 -5.51 35.35
N PRO A 52 3.82 -4.83 36.41
CA PRO A 52 3.95 -5.34 37.77
C PRO A 52 3.33 -6.73 37.96
N TYR A 53 2.22 -7.02 37.29
CA TYR A 53 1.56 -8.32 37.35
C TYR A 53 2.36 -9.41 36.60
N VAL A 54 3.03 -9.04 35.51
CA VAL A 54 3.96 -9.93 34.80
C VAL A 54 5.17 -10.23 35.68
N PHE A 55 5.75 -9.24 36.35
CA PHE A 55 6.88 -9.44 37.28
C PHE A 55 6.50 -10.36 38.44
N LEU A 56 5.32 -10.19 39.02
CA LEU A 56 4.81 -11.10 40.07
C LEU A 56 4.68 -12.54 39.55
N GLY A 57 4.19 -12.72 38.32
CA GLY A 57 4.04 -14.05 37.73
C GLY A 57 5.37 -14.71 37.39
N ASP A 58 6.32 -13.93 36.88
CA ASP A 58 7.69 -14.36 36.57
C ASP A 58 8.45 -14.76 37.83
N ALA A 59 8.37 -13.93 38.88
CA ALA A 59 8.97 -14.23 40.18
C ALA A 59 8.37 -15.48 40.80
N ALA A 60 7.04 -15.64 40.77
CA ALA A 60 6.37 -16.84 41.27
C ALA A 60 6.84 -18.11 40.55
N ALA A 61 6.93 -18.08 39.21
CA ALA A 61 7.40 -19.22 38.43
C ALA A 61 8.88 -19.56 38.73
N LEU A 62 9.75 -18.54 38.77
CA LEU A 62 11.16 -18.74 39.09
C LEU A 62 11.38 -19.25 40.53
N LEU A 63 10.61 -18.78 41.51
CA LEU A 63 10.67 -19.30 42.88
C LEU A 63 10.35 -20.80 42.93
N THR A 64 9.31 -21.25 42.22
CA THR A 64 8.97 -22.68 42.19
C THR A 64 10.06 -23.56 41.59
N MET A 65 10.92 -23.00 40.74
CA MET A 65 12.06 -23.72 40.13
C MET A 65 13.34 -23.62 40.97
N ARG A 66 13.64 -22.44 41.53
CA ARG A 66 14.92 -22.16 42.21
C ARG A 66 14.94 -22.57 43.69
N VAL A 67 13.80 -22.52 44.39
CA VAL A 67 13.72 -22.92 45.81
C VAL A 67 14.05 -24.40 46.03
N PRO A 68 13.55 -25.36 45.20
CA PRO A 68 13.96 -26.75 45.31
C PRO A 68 15.47 -26.98 45.10
N MET A 69 16.10 -26.19 44.20
CA MET A 69 17.54 -26.27 43.93
C MET A 69 18.40 -25.79 45.11
N ALA A 70 17.97 -24.77 45.86
CA ALA A 70 18.65 -24.39 47.10
C ALA A 70 18.58 -25.51 48.15
N ASN A 71 17.42 -26.17 48.26
CA ASN A 71 17.19 -27.20 49.27
C ASN A 71 17.89 -28.54 48.94
N HIS A 72 18.04 -28.89 47.65
CA HIS A 72 18.58 -30.19 47.23
C HIS A 72 20.04 -30.11 46.73
N ASP A 73 20.42 -29.04 46.05
CA ASP A 73 21.71 -28.92 45.35
C ASP A 73 22.73 -28.05 46.11
N GLY A 74 22.41 -27.61 47.33
CA GLY A 74 23.32 -26.85 48.21
C GLY A 74 23.67 -25.44 47.72
N VAL A 75 22.84 -24.86 46.85
CA VAL A 75 23.01 -23.51 46.29
C VAL A 75 22.60 -22.44 47.31
N SER A 76 23.24 -21.26 47.27
CA SER A 76 22.92 -20.10 48.13
C SER A 76 21.42 -19.81 48.24
N GLU A 77 20.90 -19.80 49.46
CA GLU A 77 19.49 -19.48 49.76
C GLU A 77 19.12 -18.07 49.31
N VAL A 78 20.06 -17.12 49.46
CA VAL A 78 19.88 -15.72 49.06
C VAL A 78 19.64 -15.63 47.55
N TRP A 79 20.38 -16.42 46.75
CA TRP A 79 20.15 -16.49 45.31
C TRP A 79 18.74 -17.00 45.00
N ALA A 80 18.31 -18.09 45.62
CA ALA A 80 17.02 -18.71 45.28
C ALA A 80 15.82 -17.81 45.55
N TYR A 81 15.83 -17.05 46.65
CA TYR A 81 14.71 -16.16 47.01
C TYR A 81 14.79 -14.77 46.37
N LEU A 82 15.99 -14.19 46.25
CA LEU A 82 16.14 -12.79 45.80
C LEU A 82 16.23 -12.64 44.28
N SER A 83 16.87 -13.60 43.61
CA SER A 83 17.08 -13.52 42.15
C SER A 83 15.79 -13.45 41.31
N PRO A 84 14.67 -14.14 41.64
CA PRO A 84 13.42 -14.06 40.88
C PRO A 84 12.84 -12.65 40.80
N PHE A 85 13.04 -11.85 41.85
CA PHE A 85 12.54 -10.48 41.91
C PHE A 85 13.47 -9.48 41.19
N LEU A 86 14.73 -9.82 40.98
CA LEU A 86 15.72 -8.94 40.33
C LEU A 86 15.78 -9.17 38.81
N VAL A 87 15.69 -10.42 38.34
CA VAL A 87 15.89 -10.75 36.93
C VAL A 87 14.87 -10.06 36.03
N ALA A 88 13.57 -10.12 36.37
CA ALA A 88 12.53 -9.57 35.49
C ALA A 88 12.56 -8.02 35.40
N PRO A 89 12.70 -7.26 36.50
CA PRO A 89 12.82 -5.80 36.42
C PRO A 89 14.07 -5.33 35.67
N VAL A 90 15.23 -5.95 35.91
CA VAL A 90 16.48 -5.56 35.23
C VAL A 90 16.40 -5.92 33.73
N PHE A 91 15.82 -7.08 33.39
CA PHE A 91 15.57 -7.44 32.00
C PHE A 91 14.65 -6.42 31.29
N ALA A 92 13.67 -5.86 32.00
CA ALA A 92 12.71 -4.91 31.45
C ALA A 92 13.29 -3.54 31.04
N LEU A 93 14.50 -3.20 31.47
CA LEU A 93 15.18 -1.96 31.11
C LEU A 93 15.39 -1.82 29.60
N LEU A 94 15.78 -2.90 28.90
CA LEU A 94 16.04 -2.86 27.46
C LEU A 94 14.73 -2.71 26.64
N PRO A 95 13.66 -3.51 26.87
CA PRO A 95 12.35 -3.25 26.26
C PRO A 95 11.80 -1.85 26.56
N TRP A 96 12.00 -1.35 27.78
CA TRP A 96 11.58 0.00 28.16
C TRP A 96 12.31 1.07 27.35
N ALA A 97 13.65 1.01 27.28
CA ALA A 97 14.48 1.93 26.52
C ALA A 97 14.18 1.90 25.02
N PHE A 98 13.89 0.71 24.48
CA PHE A 98 13.51 0.57 23.07
C PHE A 98 12.15 1.20 22.79
N ARG A 99 11.15 0.96 23.64
CA ARG A 99 9.81 1.51 23.50
C ARG A 99 9.76 3.03 23.69
N SER A 100 10.57 3.58 24.59
CA SER A 100 10.65 5.04 24.79
C SER A 100 11.28 5.76 23.60
N ARG A 101 12.21 5.10 22.90
CA ARG A 101 12.92 5.67 21.74
C ARG A 101 12.24 5.42 20.40
N PHE A 102 11.48 4.33 20.27
CA PHE A 102 10.82 3.93 19.02
C PHE A 102 9.31 3.74 19.21
N ILE A 103 8.56 4.85 19.13
CA ILE A 103 7.10 4.88 19.33
C ILE A 103 6.34 4.28 18.13
N ALA A 104 6.94 4.29 16.93
CA ALA A 104 6.27 3.85 15.69
C ALA A 104 6.41 2.34 15.42
N SER A 105 5.30 1.65 15.13
CA SER A 105 5.26 0.22 14.79
C SER A 105 6.10 -0.18 13.56
N SER A 106 6.36 0.78 12.66
CA SER A 106 7.25 0.58 11.49
C SER A 106 8.73 0.49 11.88
N ALA A 107 9.14 1.16 12.96
CA ALA A 107 10.49 1.09 13.48
C ALA A 107 10.76 -0.27 14.12
N VAL A 108 9.77 -0.83 14.82
CA VAL A 108 9.84 -2.17 15.41
C VAL A 108 10.13 -3.22 14.34
N GLN A 109 9.48 -3.14 13.16
CA GLN A 109 9.72 -4.08 12.06
C GLN A 109 11.14 -3.95 11.47
N ARG A 110 11.71 -2.75 11.41
CA ARG A 110 13.05 -2.52 10.84
C ARG A 110 14.16 -2.96 11.79
N TRP A 111 13.99 -2.69 13.08
CA TRP A 111 15.00 -2.95 14.11
C TRP A 111 14.79 -4.27 14.83
N LEU A 112 13.76 -5.06 14.47
CA LEU A 112 13.43 -6.31 15.15
C LEU A 112 14.62 -7.26 15.29
N PRO A 113 15.42 -7.55 14.24
CA PRO A 113 16.53 -8.49 14.36
C PRO A 113 17.57 -8.02 15.38
N LEU A 114 17.96 -6.74 15.31
CA LEU A 114 18.91 -6.14 16.25
C LEU A 114 18.36 -6.15 17.68
N LEU A 115 17.08 -5.84 17.84
CA LEU A 115 16.40 -5.87 19.13
C LEU A 115 16.38 -7.28 19.71
N THR A 116 16.04 -8.30 18.92
CA THR A 116 15.96 -9.69 19.38
C THR A 116 17.32 -10.25 19.77
N VAL A 117 18.36 -9.94 18.99
CA VAL A 117 19.75 -10.31 19.31
C VAL A 117 20.21 -9.58 20.58
N GLY A 118 19.92 -8.28 20.69
CA GLY A 118 20.26 -7.47 21.87
C GLY A 118 19.51 -7.90 23.13
N LEU A 119 18.23 -8.27 23.03
CA LEU A 119 17.45 -8.81 24.15
C LEU A 119 18.00 -10.15 24.64
N ALA A 120 18.42 -11.02 23.72
CA ALA A 120 19.07 -12.27 24.08
C ALA A 120 20.40 -12.04 24.81
N LEU A 121 21.25 -11.13 24.30
CA LEU A 121 22.51 -10.73 24.96
C LEU A 121 22.25 -10.14 26.34
N TRP A 122 21.29 -9.22 26.45
CA TRP A 122 20.91 -8.60 27.71
C TRP A 122 20.41 -9.64 28.72
N GLY A 123 19.57 -10.58 28.29
CA GLY A 123 19.10 -11.68 29.14
C GLY A 123 20.24 -12.55 29.67
N LEU A 124 21.23 -12.87 28.85
CA LEU A 124 22.45 -13.57 29.27
C LEU A 124 23.23 -12.74 30.32
N LEU A 125 23.50 -11.47 30.03
CA LEU A 125 24.27 -10.60 30.92
C LEU A 125 23.58 -10.41 32.28
N VAL A 126 22.26 -10.22 32.29
CA VAL A 126 21.48 -10.10 33.53
C VAL A 126 21.53 -11.39 34.35
N ASN A 127 21.32 -12.55 33.73
CA ASN A 127 21.43 -13.82 34.46
C ASN A 127 22.84 -14.04 35.00
N LYS A 128 23.87 -13.74 34.21
CA LYS A 128 25.27 -13.86 34.64
C LYS A 128 25.61 -12.92 35.79
N ALA A 129 25.17 -11.66 35.73
CA ALA A 129 25.39 -10.67 36.78
C ALA A 129 24.66 -11.05 38.08
N VAL A 130 23.38 -11.44 37.99
CA VAL A 130 22.60 -11.85 39.17
C VAL A 130 23.17 -13.11 39.80
N ASN A 131 23.62 -14.09 39.00
CA ASN A 131 24.28 -15.28 39.52
C ASN A 131 25.62 -14.95 40.18
N ALA A 132 26.42 -14.04 39.61
CA ALA A 132 27.70 -13.63 40.19
C ALA A 132 27.55 -12.81 41.47
N MET A 133 26.51 -11.98 41.59
CA MET A 133 26.30 -11.12 42.76
C MET A 133 25.72 -11.86 43.98
N LEU A 134 25.03 -12.98 43.77
CA LEU A 134 24.29 -13.70 44.81
C LEU A 134 24.86 -15.08 45.11
N ASP A 135 26.08 -15.39 44.62
CA ASP A 135 26.71 -16.71 44.70
C ASP A 135 25.79 -17.84 44.18
N GLY A 136 25.18 -17.59 43.02
CA GLY A 136 24.34 -18.54 42.31
C GLY A 136 25.14 -19.64 41.60
N PRO A 137 24.46 -20.63 41.00
CA PRO A 137 25.12 -21.77 40.38
C PRO A 137 26.05 -21.33 39.23
N ALA A 138 27.23 -21.93 39.19
CA ALA A 138 28.30 -21.68 38.20
C ALA A 138 27.98 -22.25 36.80
N ALA A 139 26.70 -22.36 36.43
CA ALA A 139 26.24 -23.02 35.21
C ALA A 139 26.66 -22.31 33.88
N PHE A 140 27.25 -21.12 33.96
CA PHE A 140 27.57 -20.28 32.78
C PHE A 140 28.99 -19.66 32.80
N VAL A 141 29.95 -20.32 33.45
CA VAL A 141 31.31 -19.77 33.59
C VAL A 141 32.08 -19.79 32.26
N THR A 142 31.86 -20.80 31.42
CA THR A 142 32.57 -20.95 30.14
C THR A 142 31.96 -20.09 29.02
N LEU A 143 32.82 -19.62 28.10
CA LEU A 143 32.38 -18.86 26.92
C LEU A 143 31.41 -19.68 26.06
N GLU A 144 31.68 -20.98 25.93
CA GLU A 144 30.88 -21.89 25.12
C GLU A 144 29.44 -22.04 25.63
N THR A 145 29.25 -22.26 26.93
CA THR A 145 27.92 -22.34 27.55
C THR A 145 27.16 -21.01 27.46
N SER A 146 27.88 -19.89 27.57
CA SER A 146 27.31 -18.55 27.38
C SER A 146 26.79 -18.35 25.96
N VAL A 147 27.54 -18.76 24.92
CA VAL A 147 27.12 -18.66 23.52
C VAL A 147 25.92 -19.58 23.25
N ARG A 148 25.92 -20.79 23.79
CA ARG A 148 24.79 -21.73 23.67
C ARG A 148 23.50 -21.14 24.24
N TYR A 149 23.56 -20.63 25.47
CA TYR A 149 22.41 -19.99 26.13
C TYR A 149 21.94 -18.74 25.36
N TRP A 150 22.87 -17.97 24.80
CA TRP A 150 22.55 -16.79 24.01
C TRP A 150 21.77 -17.14 22.73
N ILE A 151 22.25 -18.12 21.96
CA ILE A 151 21.59 -18.57 20.73
C ILE A 151 20.23 -19.18 21.04
N GLY A 152 20.14 -20.02 22.09
CA GLY A 152 18.88 -20.60 22.53
C GLY A 152 17.88 -19.55 22.99
N SER A 153 18.33 -18.51 23.71
CA SER A 153 17.51 -17.37 24.10
C SER A 153 17.05 -16.57 22.89
N TYR A 154 17.92 -16.35 21.90
CA TYR A 154 17.58 -15.64 20.67
C TYR A 154 16.47 -16.37 19.87
N LEU A 155 16.64 -17.67 19.65
CA LEU A 155 15.65 -18.51 18.97
C LEU A 155 14.34 -18.60 19.76
N GLY A 156 14.41 -18.70 21.09
CA GLY A 156 13.25 -18.64 21.97
C GLY A 156 12.51 -17.31 21.88
N ILE A 157 13.24 -16.19 21.79
CA ILE A 157 12.67 -14.85 21.59
C ILE A 157 11.93 -14.74 20.27
N LEU A 158 12.51 -15.22 19.17
CA LEU A 158 11.85 -15.21 17.86
C LEU A 158 10.55 -16.03 17.87
N MET A 159 10.52 -17.16 18.59
CA MET A 159 9.35 -18.04 18.68
C MET A 159 8.08 -17.33 19.17
N PHE A 160 8.22 -16.37 20.09
CA PHE A 160 7.07 -15.63 20.64
C PHE A 160 6.88 -14.23 20.03
N ILE A 161 7.97 -13.52 19.73
CA ILE A 161 7.89 -12.16 19.21
C ILE A 161 7.28 -12.14 17.80
N LEU A 162 7.67 -13.08 16.92
CA LEU A 162 7.20 -13.08 15.54
C LEU A 162 5.67 -13.31 15.44
N PRO A 163 5.07 -14.33 16.11
CA PRO A 163 3.61 -14.49 16.13
C PRO A 163 2.88 -13.34 16.81
N ALA A 164 3.43 -12.79 17.91
CA ALA A 164 2.83 -11.65 18.59
C ALA A 164 2.77 -10.41 17.69
N LEU A 165 3.82 -10.16 16.91
CA LEU A 165 3.89 -9.05 15.97
C LEU A 165 2.92 -9.26 14.78
N LEU A 166 2.79 -10.49 14.28
CA LEU A 166 1.76 -10.86 13.29
C LEU A 166 0.34 -10.59 13.82
N TRP A 167 0.07 -10.98 15.05
CA TRP A 167 -1.24 -10.79 15.70
C TRP A 167 -1.59 -9.31 15.91
N LEU A 168 -0.60 -8.50 16.27
CA LEU A 168 -0.79 -7.07 16.50
C LEU A 168 -1.00 -6.31 15.17
N CYS A 169 -0.27 -6.69 14.12
CA CYS A 169 -0.32 -6.07 12.81
C CYS A 169 -1.47 -6.57 11.91
N ARG A 170 -2.34 -7.47 12.39
CA ARG A 170 -3.44 -8.05 11.60
C ARG A 170 -4.47 -7.02 11.11
N LYS A 171 -4.69 -5.94 11.88
CA LYS A 171 -5.72 -4.93 11.59
C LYS A 171 -5.25 -3.82 10.65
N THR A 172 -3.94 -3.63 10.52
CA THR A 172 -3.35 -2.48 9.81
C THR A 172 -3.44 -2.61 8.29
N ASP A 173 -3.39 -3.83 7.74
CA ASP A 173 -3.53 -4.07 6.30
C ASP A 173 -4.68 -5.06 6.02
N ARG A 174 -5.82 -4.54 5.56
CA ARG A 174 -7.04 -5.31 5.27
C ARG A 174 -6.92 -6.36 4.16
N PHE A 175 -5.88 -6.32 3.33
CA PHE A 175 -5.95 -6.93 1.99
C PHE A 175 -5.30 -8.31 1.82
N MET A 176 -4.65 -8.89 2.83
CA MET A 176 -3.83 -10.11 2.62
C MET A 176 -3.99 -11.28 3.62
N PRO A 177 -5.04 -11.42 4.47
CA PRO A 177 -5.09 -12.53 5.42
C PRO A 177 -5.40 -13.89 4.76
N SER A 178 -6.30 -13.96 3.75
CA SER A 178 -6.79 -15.25 3.24
C SER A 178 -5.77 -16.02 2.39
N LYS A 179 -5.06 -15.34 1.49
CA LYS A 179 -3.99 -15.95 0.67
C LYS A 179 -2.80 -16.37 1.53
N LEU A 180 -2.40 -15.51 2.46
CA LEU A 180 -1.32 -15.81 3.41
C LEU A 180 -1.66 -17.03 4.27
N LEU A 181 -2.91 -17.14 4.76
CA LEU A 181 -3.34 -18.28 5.56
C LEU A 181 -3.22 -19.59 4.77
N ARG A 182 -3.73 -19.62 3.53
CA ARG A 182 -3.65 -20.80 2.66
C ARG A 182 -2.21 -21.19 2.38
N ASP A 183 -1.38 -20.24 1.98
CA ASP A 183 0.01 -20.53 1.60
C ASP A 183 0.86 -20.86 2.85
N SER A 184 0.50 -20.33 4.03
CA SER A 184 1.09 -20.76 5.30
C SER A 184 0.73 -22.20 5.65
N ALA A 185 -0.49 -22.65 5.37
CA ALA A 185 -0.89 -24.05 5.57
C ALA A 185 -0.11 -25.00 4.65
N ILE A 186 0.12 -24.60 3.40
CA ILE A 186 0.99 -25.35 2.46
C ILE A 186 2.42 -25.42 3.00
N ALA A 187 2.94 -24.31 3.52
CA ALA A 187 4.28 -24.29 4.11
C ALA A 187 4.38 -25.19 5.36
N VAL A 188 3.35 -25.23 6.22
CA VAL A 188 3.30 -26.15 7.37
C VAL A 188 3.37 -27.60 6.89
N LEU A 189 2.58 -27.98 5.87
CA LEU A 189 2.62 -29.32 5.30
C LEU A 189 4.00 -29.66 4.73
N ALA A 190 4.61 -28.73 3.99
CA ALA A 190 5.95 -28.91 3.44
C ALA A 190 7.02 -29.09 4.53
N VAL A 191 7.01 -28.23 5.56
CA VAL A 191 7.93 -28.33 6.71
C VAL A 191 7.71 -29.64 7.46
N SER A 192 6.47 -30.07 7.66
CA SER A 192 6.15 -31.35 8.29
C SER A 192 6.69 -32.53 7.48
N GLY A 193 6.56 -32.51 6.15
CA GLY A 193 7.09 -33.56 5.28
C GLY A 193 8.62 -33.63 5.32
N ILE A 194 9.30 -32.49 5.27
CA ILE A 194 10.76 -32.39 5.40
C ILE A 194 11.22 -32.85 6.78
N PHE A 195 10.47 -32.53 7.84
CA PHE A 195 10.79 -32.95 9.21
C PHE A 195 10.70 -34.47 9.37
N VAL A 196 9.66 -35.12 8.83
CA VAL A 196 9.55 -36.60 8.84
C VAL A 196 10.75 -37.23 8.12
N LEU A 197 11.12 -36.68 6.95
CA LEU A 197 12.31 -37.13 6.23
C LEU A 197 13.59 -36.94 7.07
N ALA A 198 13.71 -35.84 7.81
CA ALA A 198 14.86 -35.58 8.67
C ALA A 198 15.01 -36.67 9.75
N MET A 199 13.90 -37.15 10.30
CA MET A 199 13.89 -38.21 11.34
C MET A 199 14.34 -39.58 10.82
N GLU A 200 14.19 -39.84 9.52
CA GLU A 200 14.64 -41.10 8.91
C GLU A 200 16.11 -41.07 8.47
N THR A 201 16.69 -39.88 8.34
CA THR A 201 18.07 -39.69 7.86
C THR A 201 19.07 -39.55 9.01
N SER A 202 20.29 -40.08 8.83
CA SER A 202 21.40 -40.00 9.79
C SER A 202 22.63 -39.31 9.21
N GLY A 203 23.47 -38.71 10.07
CA GLY A 203 24.76 -38.14 9.69
C GLY A 203 24.65 -36.84 8.88
N LEU A 204 25.51 -36.66 7.87
CA LEU A 204 25.54 -35.42 7.04
C LEU A 204 24.21 -35.16 6.31
N MET A 205 23.53 -36.23 5.87
CA MET A 205 22.21 -36.11 5.22
C MET A 205 21.17 -35.48 6.14
N HIS A 206 21.22 -35.78 7.44
CA HIS A 206 20.33 -35.18 8.44
C HIS A 206 20.50 -33.65 8.48
N GLN A 207 21.76 -33.17 8.50
CA GLN A 207 22.05 -31.73 8.49
C GLN A 207 21.53 -31.04 7.22
N PHE A 208 21.73 -31.65 6.05
CA PHE A 208 21.22 -31.11 4.79
C PHE A 208 19.68 -31.04 4.75
N VAL A 209 18.99 -32.08 5.24
CA VAL A 209 17.52 -32.10 5.30
C VAL A 209 16.99 -31.08 6.30
N LEU A 210 17.65 -30.88 7.45
CA LEU A 210 17.27 -29.82 8.38
C LEU A 210 17.46 -28.42 7.78
N LEU A 211 18.49 -28.19 6.96
CA LEU A 211 18.65 -26.92 6.24
C LEU A 211 17.55 -26.70 5.19
N MET A 212 17.02 -27.77 4.58
CA MET A 212 15.87 -27.66 3.66
C MET A 212 14.60 -27.11 4.33
N LEU A 213 14.47 -27.18 5.66
CA LEU A 213 13.35 -26.59 6.41
C LEU A 213 13.24 -25.06 6.21
N LEU A 214 14.33 -24.40 5.77
CA LEU A 214 14.33 -22.97 5.45
C LEU A 214 13.69 -22.65 4.09
N VAL A 215 13.60 -23.61 3.17
CA VAL A 215 13.12 -23.38 1.79
C VAL A 215 11.66 -22.90 1.75
N PRO A 216 10.70 -23.55 2.45
CA PRO A 216 9.33 -23.05 2.51
C PRO A 216 9.26 -21.64 3.13
N GLY A 217 10.11 -21.35 4.12
CA GLY A 217 10.21 -20.03 4.74
C GLY A 217 10.76 -18.96 3.80
N ALA A 218 11.75 -19.29 2.98
CA ALA A 218 12.31 -18.40 1.96
C ALA A 218 11.27 -18.08 0.88
N TRP A 219 10.55 -19.09 0.39
CA TRP A 219 9.43 -18.91 -0.55
C TRP A 219 8.37 -17.95 0.00
N LEU A 220 7.90 -18.18 1.23
CA LEU A 220 6.94 -17.29 1.88
C LEU A 220 7.48 -15.86 2.04
N THR A 221 8.77 -15.72 2.34
CA THR A 221 9.44 -14.41 2.47
C THR A 221 9.41 -13.63 1.16
N LEU A 222 9.65 -14.30 0.03
CA LEU A 222 9.61 -13.68 -1.30
C LEU A 222 8.19 -13.25 -1.67
N CYS A 223 7.19 -14.09 -1.40
CA CYS A 223 5.79 -13.79 -1.75
C CYS A 223 5.12 -12.76 -0.83
N TYR A 224 5.44 -12.78 0.47
CA TYR A 224 4.70 -12.06 1.50
C TYR A 224 5.55 -11.09 2.35
N GLY A 225 6.83 -10.94 2.02
CA GLY A 225 7.77 -10.07 2.74
C GLY A 225 7.97 -10.54 4.19
N TRP A 226 7.96 -9.59 5.12
CA TRP A 226 8.22 -9.84 6.54
C TRP A 226 7.23 -10.82 7.19
N ARG A 227 5.97 -10.86 6.73
CA ARG A 227 4.95 -11.77 7.29
C ARG A 227 5.26 -13.22 6.96
N GLY A 228 5.68 -13.46 5.72
CA GLY A 228 6.12 -14.78 5.27
C GLY A 228 7.38 -15.23 6.00
N SER A 229 8.34 -14.33 6.18
CA SER A 229 9.53 -14.60 6.99
C SER A 229 9.18 -14.95 8.44
N ALA A 230 8.29 -14.19 9.08
CA ALA A 230 7.86 -14.45 10.45
C ALA A 230 7.26 -15.86 10.63
N VAL A 231 6.38 -16.28 9.71
CA VAL A 231 5.80 -17.62 9.73
C VAL A 231 6.86 -18.69 9.43
N GLY A 232 7.66 -18.50 8.38
CA GLY A 232 8.68 -19.46 7.96
C GLY A 232 9.75 -19.70 9.02
N VAL A 233 10.24 -18.63 9.67
CA VAL A 233 11.24 -18.73 10.74
C VAL A 233 10.69 -19.46 11.96
N VAL A 234 9.44 -19.17 12.36
CA VAL A 234 8.80 -19.88 13.48
C VAL A 234 8.63 -21.37 13.18
N LEU A 235 8.24 -21.72 11.95
CA LEU A 235 8.09 -23.12 11.53
C LEU A 235 9.43 -23.86 11.52
N ALA A 236 10.48 -23.26 10.93
CA ALA A 236 11.81 -23.87 10.89
C ALA A 236 12.41 -24.01 12.30
N ASN A 237 12.26 -22.98 13.15
CA ASN A 237 12.70 -23.00 14.54
C ASN A 237 11.99 -24.07 15.36
N LEU A 238 10.67 -24.22 15.19
CA LEU A 238 9.88 -25.26 15.85
C LEU A 238 10.27 -26.66 15.38
N ALA A 239 10.46 -26.86 14.06
CA ALA A 239 10.83 -28.15 13.51
C ALA A 239 12.19 -28.61 14.05
N VAL A 240 13.20 -27.73 14.07
CA VAL A 240 14.51 -28.08 14.64
C VAL A 240 14.44 -28.25 16.14
N ALA A 241 13.66 -27.45 16.86
CA ALA A 241 13.47 -27.67 18.29
C ALA A 241 12.87 -29.05 18.62
N MET A 242 12.01 -29.58 17.75
CA MET A 242 11.46 -30.94 17.91
C MET A 242 12.44 -32.05 17.55
N SER A 243 13.47 -31.76 16.74
CA SER A 243 14.53 -32.74 16.42
C SER A 243 15.60 -32.84 17.51
N LEU A 244 15.66 -31.91 18.47
CA LEU A 244 16.64 -31.97 19.56
C LEU A 244 16.36 -33.17 20.48
N PRO A 245 17.38 -33.99 20.81
CA PRO A 245 17.21 -35.11 21.72
C PRO A 245 16.88 -34.60 23.14
N ARG A 246 15.72 -35.03 23.68
CA ARG A 246 15.22 -34.62 25.01
C ARG A 246 15.86 -35.43 26.14
N VAL A 247 17.17 -35.46 26.20
CA VAL A 247 17.88 -36.19 27.26
C VAL A 247 18.22 -35.20 28.38
N ASN A 248 17.37 -35.17 29.41
CA ASN A 248 17.49 -34.29 30.58
C ASN A 248 18.58 -34.80 31.58
N TYR A 249 19.81 -34.98 31.13
CA TYR A 249 20.96 -35.06 32.04
C TYR A 249 21.74 -33.75 31.99
N PRO A 250 22.12 -33.16 33.14
CA PRO A 250 22.94 -31.94 33.16
C PRO A 250 24.26 -32.21 32.42
N GLY A 251 24.50 -31.47 31.32
CA GLY A 251 25.69 -31.63 30.49
C GLY A 251 25.51 -32.42 29.18
N ALA A 252 24.31 -32.94 28.87
CA ALA A 252 24.04 -33.55 27.57
C ALA A 252 24.12 -32.51 26.45
N TYR A 253 25.22 -32.55 25.68
CA TYR A 253 25.48 -31.63 24.58
C TYR A 253 25.45 -32.39 23.25
N ASP A 254 24.48 -32.04 22.41
CA ASP A 254 24.51 -32.42 21.00
C ASP A 254 25.19 -31.30 20.19
N GLN A 255 26.41 -31.58 19.76
CA GLN A 255 27.21 -30.67 18.92
C GLN A 255 26.61 -30.51 17.53
N GLN A 256 26.02 -31.58 16.97
CA GLN A 256 25.45 -31.54 15.62
C GLN A 256 24.16 -30.71 15.58
N GLY A 257 23.31 -30.82 16.60
CA GLY A 257 22.13 -29.97 16.75
C GLY A 257 22.46 -28.48 16.93
N PHE A 258 23.54 -28.18 17.65
CA PHE A 258 23.97 -26.80 17.89
C PHE A 258 24.45 -26.08 16.62
N ASP A 259 25.20 -26.78 15.76
CA ASP A 259 25.66 -26.24 14.47
C ASP A 259 24.48 -25.88 13.55
N VAL A 260 23.44 -26.72 13.52
CA VAL A 260 22.22 -26.46 12.75
C VAL A 260 21.45 -25.28 13.33
N GLN A 261 21.36 -25.14 14.65
CA GLN A 261 20.74 -23.99 15.30
C GLN A 261 21.46 -22.67 14.99
N MET A 262 22.79 -22.66 14.93
CA MET A 262 23.56 -21.49 14.52
C MET A 262 23.18 -21.05 13.09
N LEU A 263 23.15 -22.01 12.16
CA LEU A 263 22.79 -21.75 10.76
C LEU A 263 21.36 -21.21 10.66
N ILE A 264 20.43 -21.75 11.42
CA ILE A 264 19.04 -21.27 11.46
C ILE A 264 18.96 -19.89 12.08
N ALA A 265 19.72 -19.59 13.13
CA ALA A 265 19.76 -18.26 13.73
C ALA A 265 20.23 -17.22 12.70
N VAL A 266 21.30 -17.51 11.95
CA VAL A 266 21.80 -16.65 10.88
C VAL A 266 20.76 -16.52 9.75
N ALA A 267 20.21 -17.63 9.28
CA ALA A 267 19.21 -17.65 8.22
C ALA A 267 17.93 -16.91 8.61
N ALA A 268 17.43 -17.09 9.83
CA ALA A 268 16.27 -16.39 10.36
C ALA A 268 16.47 -14.87 10.35
N THR A 269 17.65 -14.42 10.77
CA THR A 269 18.03 -13.00 10.73
C THR A 269 18.03 -12.49 9.29
N MET A 270 18.66 -13.22 8.36
CA MET A 270 18.75 -12.87 6.95
C MET A 270 17.39 -12.82 6.27
N LEU A 271 16.56 -13.86 6.46
CA LEU A 271 15.19 -13.93 5.93
C LEU A 271 14.34 -12.78 6.46
N PHE A 272 14.47 -12.42 7.74
CA PHE A 272 13.68 -11.34 8.31
C PHE A 272 14.12 -9.97 7.79
N VAL A 273 15.43 -9.72 7.71
CA VAL A 273 15.98 -8.49 7.10
C VAL A 273 15.53 -8.38 5.65
N LEU A 274 15.66 -9.45 4.86
CA LEU A 274 15.21 -9.51 3.48
C LEU A 274 13.70 -9.27 3.36
N GLY A 275 12.91 -9.94 4.19
CA GLY A 275 11.45 -9.78 4.25
C GLY A 275 11.03 -8.35 4.60
N SER A 276 11.77 -7.67 5.48
CA SER A 276 11.54 -6.26 5.81
C SER A 276 11.80 -5.34 4.61
N LYS A 277 12.87 -5.59 3.84
CA LYS A 277 13.23 -4.83 2.64
C LYS A 277 12.22 -5.06 1.51
N ILE A 278 11.88 -6.31 1.22
CA ILE A 278 10.85 -6.69 0.24
C ILE A 278 9.52 -6.02 0.59
N SER A 279 9.14 -6.04 1.87
CA SER A 279 7.91 -5.39 2.32
C SER A 279 7.93 -3.87 2.13
N SER A 280 9.10 -3.22 2.29
CA SER A 280 9.24 -1.79 2.03
C SER A 280 9.13 -1.47 0.54
N ALA A 281 9.72 -2.29 -0.32
CA ALA A 281 9.60 -2.16 -1.78
C ALA A 281 8.16 -2.33 -2.25
N PHE A 282 7.44 -3.35 -1.76
CA PHE A 282 6.02 -3.53 -2.07
C PHE A 282 5.16 -2.36 -1.58
N ARG A 283 5.49 -1.77 -0.43
CA ARG A 283 4.78 -0.58 0.08
C ARG A 283 5.01 0.63 -0.82
N GLN A 284 6.25 0.83 -1.28
CA GLN A 284 6.61 1.92 -2.18
C GLN A 284 5.90 1.81 -3.53
N VAL A 285 5.92 0.64 -4.17
CA VAL A 285 5.20 0.39 -5.43
C VAL A 285 3.70 0.64 -5.27
N ARG A 286 3.11 0.23 -4.14
CA ARG A 286 1.68 0.48 -3.86
C ARG A 286 1.39 1.96 -3.66
N HIS A 287 2.23 2.69 -2.92
CA HIS A 287 2.04 4.13 -2.74
C HIS A 287 2.10 4.87 -4.07
N PHE A 288 3.01 4.51 -4.98
CA PHE A 288 3.04 5.10 -6.31
C PHE A 288 1.77 4.81 -7.10
N GLY A 289 1.26 3.58 -7.10
CA GLY A 289 0.01 3.24 -7.78
C GLY A 289 -1.21 4.00 -7.23
N TYR A 290 -1.31 4.17 -5.90
CA TYR A 290 -2.40 4.96 -5.30
C TYR A 290 -2.25 6.46 -5.55
N ALA A 291 -1.03 7.01 -5.46
CA ALA A 291 -0.78 8.42 -5.72
C ALA A 291 -1.09 8.79 -7.17
N GLU A 292 -0.74 7.92 -8.13
CA GLU A 292 -1.07 8.11 -9.54
C GLU A 292 -2.58 8.09 -9.78
N GLN A 293 -3.31 7.11 -9.21
CA GLN A 293 -4.77 7.06 -9.32
C GLN A 293 -5.44 8.28 -8.68
N GLN A 294 -4.94 8.75 -7.54
CA GLN A 294 -5.48 9.93 -6.86
C GLN A 294 -5.20 11.20 -7.67
N ALA A 295 -4.01 11.35 -8.24
CA ALA A 295 -3.67 12.48 -9.10
C ALA A 295 -4.56 12.53 -10.36
N LEU A 296 -4.82 11.37 -10.99
CA LEU A 296 -5.73 11.27 -12.14
C LEU A 296 -7.16 11.68 -11.77
N GLN A 297 -7.68 11.22 -10.62
CA GLN A 297 -9.02 11.61 -10.16
C GLN A 297 -9.13 13.11 -9.87
N VAL A 298 -8.11 13.70 -9.26
CA VAL A 298 -8.06 15.16 -9.01
C VAL A 298 -8.00 15.92 -10.33
N ALA A 299 -7.19 15.49 -11.30
CA ALA A 299 -7.11 16.11 -12.62
C ALA A 299 -8.47 16.07 -13.37
N GLN A 300 -9.14 14.92 -13.36
CA GLN A 300 -10.49 14.77 -13.94
C GLN A 300 -11.51 15.68 -13.26
N ALA A 301 -11.49 15.76 -11.92
CA ALA A 301 -12.41 16.60 -11.17
C ALA A 301 -12.19 18.10 -11.44
N SER A 302 -10.92 18.53 -11.49
CA SER A 302 -10.55 19.91 -11.85
C SER A 302 -10.99 20.25 -13.27
N TYR A 303 -10.78 19.34 -14.24
CA TYR A 303 -11.22 19.54 -15.61
C TYR A 303 -12.74 19.69 -15.72
N MET A 304 -13.51 18.81 -15.06
CA MET A 304 -14.97 18.92 -15.01
C MET A 304 -15.44 20.21 -14.34
N SER A 305 -14.71 20.71 -13.34
CA SER A 305 -15.02 21.99 -12.71
C SER A 305 -14.76 23.19 -13.64
N ALA A 306 -13.71 23.12 -14.45
CA ALA A 306 -13.40 24.14 -15.45
C ALA A 306 -14.49 24.18 -16.54
N GLU A 307 -14.88 23.03 -17.09
CA GLU A 307 -15.94 22.95 -18.11
C GLU A 307 -17.29 23.45 -17.57
N ARG A 308 -17.64 23.17 -16.32
CA ARG A 308 -18.86 23.73 -15.69
C ARG A 308 -18.80 25.26 -15.58
N THR A 309 -17.64 25.80 -15.24
CA THR A 309 -17.45 27.27 -15.18
C THR A 309 -17.63 27.89 -16.56
N LEU A 310 -17.06 27.30 -17.61
CA LEU A 310 -17.23 27.77 -19.00
C LEU A 310 -18.69 27.70 -19.45
N ARG A 311 -19.37 26.58 -19.18
CA ARG A 311 -20.80 26.42 -19.42
C ARG A 311 -21.63 27.51 -18.75
N ASN A 312 -21.39 27.77 -17.47
CA ASN A 312 -22.12 28.80 -16.72
C ASN A 312 -21.92 30.20 -17.30
N ARG A 313 -20.68 30.52 -17.71
CA ARG A 313 -20.37 31.79 -18.39
C ARG A 313 -21.09 31.91 -19.73
N VAL A 314 -21.15 30.84 -20.51
CA VAL A 314 -21.90 30.82 -21.77
C VAL A 314 -23.38 31.08 -21.55
N ILE A 315 -24.00 30.43 -20.57
CA ILE A 315 -25.42 30.65 -20.23
C ILE A 315 -25.67 32.10 -19.82
N GLU A 316 -24.79 32.68 -19.00
CA GLU A 316 -24.88 34.09 -18.60
C GLU A 316 -24.73 35.04 -19.80
N TYR A 317 -23.78 34.78 -20.70
CA TYR A 317 -23.60 35.59 -21.91
C TYR A 317 -24.78 35.48 -22.87
N THR A 318 -25.36 34.29 -23.05
CA THR A 318 -26.56 34.12 -23.88
C THR A 318 -27.73 34.92 -23.31
N ASP A 319 -27.93 34.93 -21.99
CA ASP A 319 -28.98 35.73 -21.35
C ASP A 319 -28.76 37.24 -21.58
N ILE A 320 -27.55 37.74 -21.31
CA ILE A 320 -27.15 39.13 -21.59
C ILE A 320 -27.37 39.47 -23.07
N HIS A 321 -27.01 38.57 -23.97
CA HIS A 321 -27.17 38.76 -25.41
C HIS A 321 -28.64 38.92 -25.82
N THR A 322 -29.53 38.08 -25.29
CA THR A 322 -30.98 38.21 -25.55
C THR A 322 -31.55 39.53 -25.02
N HIS A 323 -31.11 39.95 -23.83
CA HIS A 323 -31.49 41.23 -23.24
C HIS A 323 -31.01 42.43 -24.07
N LEU A 324 -29.75 42.41 -24.52
CA LEU A 324 -29.17 43.45 -25.36
C LEU A 324 -29.93 43.54 -26.70
N ASN A 325 -30.24 42.41 -27.32
CA ASN A 325 -31.02 42.35 -28.55
C ASN A 325 -32.43 42.94 -28.37
N LYS A 326 -33.07 42.69 -27.22
CA LYS A 326 -34.38 43.26 -26.90
C LYS A 326 -34.30 44.78 -26.76
N LEU A 327 -33.37 45.30 -25.95
CA LEU A 327 -33.15 46.74 -25.79
C LEU A 327 -32.85 47.42 -27.13
N ARG A 328 -32.04 46.78 -27.98
CA ARG A 328 -31.76 47.29 -29.32
C ARG A 328 -33.00 47.39 -30.18
N ARG A 329 -33.86 46.36 -30.18
CA ARG A 329 -35.14 46.37 -30.91
C ARG A 329 -36.06 47.49 -30.41
N ASP A 330 -36.12 47.69 -29.10
CA ASP A 330 -36.92 48.75 -28.47
C ASP A 330 -36.42 50.15 -28.91
N ILE A 331 -35.12 50.41 -28.88
CA ILE A 331 -34.54 51.69 -29.34
C ILE A 331 -34.79 51.89 -30.83
N ALA A 332 -34.59 50.85 -31.66
CA ALA A 332 -34.86 50.93 -33.09
C ALA A 332 -36.35 51.23 -33.38
N SER A 333 -37.27 50.70 -32.57
CA SER A 333 -38.71 51.00 -32.68
C SER A 333 -39.02 52.46 -32.32
N SER A 334 -38.45 52.97 -31.21
CA SER A 334 -38.64 54.37 -30.81
C SER A 334 -38.05 55.36 -31.82
N LEU A 335 -36.92 55.03 -32.47
CA LEU A 335 -36.36 55.84 -33.54
C LEU A 335 -37.27 55.90 -34.77
N LYS A 336 -37.93 54.78 -35.13
CA LYS A 336 -38.93 54.76 -36.21
C LYS A 336 -40.14 55.63 -35.90
N GLU A 337 -40.67 55.54 -34.67
CA GLU A 337 -41.81 56.35 -34.23
C GLU A 337 -41.53 57.85 -34.29
N ARG A 338 -40.29 58.27 -34.03
CA ARG A 338 -39.85 59.68 -34.13
C ARG A 338 -39.46 60.12 -35.55
N GLY A 339 -39.62 59.26 -36.55
CA GLY A 339 -39.32 59.58 -37.96
C GLY A 339 -37.85 59.41 -38.37
N HIS A 340 -36.97 58.92 -37.49
CA HIS A 340 -35.54 58.72 -37.76
C HIS A 340 -35.26 57.33 -38.37
N TYR A 341 -35.84 57.04 -39.53
CA TYR A 341 -35.75 55.73 -40.18
C TYR A 341 -34.33 55.31 -40.57
N ALA A 342 -33.48 56.27 -40.99
CA ALA A 342 -32.10 55.99 -41.37
C ALA A 342 -31.27 55.46 -40.18
N ALA A 343 -31.36 56.15 -39.03
CA ALA A 343 -30.67 55.73 -37.80
C ALA A 343 -31.19 54.39 -37.28
N ALA A 344 -32.49 54.12 -37.38
CA ALA A 344 -33.07 52.83 -36.99
C ALA A 344 -32.59 51.67 -37.90
N MET A 345 -32.42 51.92 -39.20
CA MET A 345 -31.88 50.93 -40.14
C MET A 345 -30.40 50.64 -39.90
N GLU A 346 -29.60 51.67 -39.64
CA GLU A 346 -28.18 51.51 -39.29
C GLU A 346 -28.02 50.72 -37.98
N MET A 347 -28.82 51.04 -36.96
CA MET A 347 -28.82 50.33 -35.68
C MET A 347 -29.18 48.84 -35.82
N ASN A 348 -30.13 48.51 -36.69
CA ASN A 348 -30.46 47.12 -37.00
C ASN A 348 -29.31 46.41 -37.75
N ARG A 349 -28.71 47.07 -38.75
CA ARG A 349 -27.60 46.50 -39.53
C ARG A 349 -26.41 46.18 -38.64
N THR A 350 -25.94 47.14 -37.85
CA THR A 350 -24.83 46.95 -36.90
C THR A 350 -25.18 45.89 -35.86
N GLY A 351 -26.46 45.86 -35.45
CA GLY A 351 -26.96 44.86 -34.53
C GLY A 351 -26.87 43.42 -35.01
N VAL A 352 -27.17 43.16 -36.29
CA VAL A 352 -27.05 41.81 -36.87
C VAL A 352 -25.59 41.35 -36.87
N ILE A 353 -24.66 42.23 -37.25
CA ILE A 353 -23.21 41.91 -37.27
C ILE A 353 -22.71 41.62 -35.86
N GLN A 354 -23.07 42.45 -34.88
CA GLN A 354 -22.67 42.24 -33.49
C GLN A 354 -23.26 40.96 -32.90
N ALA A 355 -24.48 40.59 -33.27
CA ALA A 355 -25.09 39.35 -32.82
C ALA A 355 -24.35 38.13 -33.37
N GLN A 356 -24.03 38.13 -34.67
CA GLN A 356 -23.27 37.05 -35.28
C GLN A 356 -21.90 36.87 -34.62
N LEU A 357 -21.16 37.97 -34.40
CA LEU A 357 -19.85 37.92 -33.74
C LEU A 357 -19.95 37.40 -32.28
N MET A 358 -21.01 37.76 -31.56
CA MET A 358 -21.24 37.26 -30.21
C MET A 358 -21.59 35.77 -30.21
N ASP A 359 -22.44 35.32 -31.14
CA ASP A 359 -22.81 33.91 -31.26
C ASP A 359 -21.59 33.05 -31.60
N ASP A 360 -20.73 33.50 -32.51
CA ASP A 360 -19.46 32.82 -32.85
C ASP A 360 -18.52 32.75 -31.62
N TYR A 361 -18.41 33.83 -30.84
CA TYR A 361 -17.59 33.87 -29.62
C TYR A 361 -18.12 32.93 -28.52
N VAL A 362 -19.45 32.89 -28.34
CA VAL A 362 -20.09 32.02 -27.36
C VAL A 362 -19.92 30.54 -27.75
N ALA A 363 -20.11 30.21 -29.02
CA ALA A 363 -19.92 28.87 -29.55
C ALA A 363 -18.47 28.36 -29.39
N ALA A 364 -17.48 29.25 -29.50
CA ALA A 364 -16.07 28.91 -29.26
C ALA A 364 -15.76 28.62 -27.78
N LEU A 365 -16.49 29.23 -26.83
CA LEU A 365 -16.23 29.10 -25.40
C LEU A 365 -16.69 27.73 -24.84
N TYR A 366 -17.93 27.34 -25.15
CA TYR A 366 -18.51 26.06 -24.74
C TYR A 366 -19.54 25.56 -25.77
N PRO A 367 -19.40 24.31 -26.26
CA PRO A 367 -20.31 23.75 -27.26
C PRO A 367 -21.61 23.25 -26.61
N LEU A 368 -22.63 24.11 -26.54
CA LEU A 368 -23.96 23.76 -26.01
C LEU A 368 -24.61 22.56 -26.74
N ASP A 369 -24.31 22.39 -28.03
CA ASP A 369 -24.86 21.32 -28.86
C ASP A 369 -24.43 19.91 -28.41
N ILE A 370 -23.33 19.78 -27.66
CA ILE A 370 -22.91 18.47 -27.11
C ILE A 370 -23.91 17.97 -26.06
N GLU A 371 -24.57 18.87 -25.32
CA GLU A 371 -25.55 18.47 -24.30
C GLU A 371 -26.82 17.87 -24.92
N THR A 372 -27.19 18.32 -26.13
CA THR A 372 -28.43 17.94 -26.81
C THR A 372 -28.23 16.83 -27.83
N HIS A 373 -27.18 16.91 -28.65
CA HIS A 373 -26.94 15.99 -29.77
C HIS A 373 -25.72 15.07 -29.53
N GLY A 374 -25.04 15.21 -28.40
CA GLY A 374 -23.82 14.49 -28.08
C GLY A 374 -22.61 14.94 -28.92
N LEU A 375 -21.46 14.32 -28.66
CA LEU A 375 -20.21 14.63 -29.37
C LEU A 375 -20.33 14.57 -30.90
N TYR A 376 -21.09 13.61 -31.41
CA TYR A 376 -21.19 13.37 -32.84
C TYR A 376 -21.98 14.47 -33.55
N GLY A 377 -23.06 14.96 -32.96
CA GLY A 377 -23.79 16.11 -33.49
C GLY A 377 -22.93 17.37 -33.51
N ALA A 378 -22.18 17.63 -32.43
CA ALA A 378 -21.32 18.80 -32.35
C ALA A 378 -20.17 18.78 -33.37
N LEU A 379 -19.52 17.63 -33.60
CA LEU A 379 -18.45 17.51 -34.61
C LEU A 379 -18.96 17.65 -36.05
N SER A 380 -20.23 17.32 -36.30
CA SER A 380 -20.88 17.51 -37.61
C SER A 380 -21.53 18.88 -37.79
N SER A 381 -21.47 19.75 -36.77
CA SER A 381 -22.13 21.05 -36.80
C SER A 381 -21.38 22.02 -37.73
N VAL A 382 -22.13 22.93 -38.35
CA VAL A 382 -21.55 24.04 -39.13
C VAL A 382 -20.73 24.97 -38.22
N ALA A 383 -21.15 25.14 -36.97
CA ALA A 383 -20.42 25.92 -35.98
C ALA A 383 -18.99 25.36 -35.73
N PHE A 384 -18.84 24.03 -35.71
CA PHE A 384 -17.53 23.40 -35.57
C PHE A 384 -16.64 23.63 -36.80
N ALA A 385 -17.18 23.46 -38.02
CA ALA A 385 -16.45 23.72 -39.26
C ALA A 385 -16.01 25.18 -39.35
N ASN A 386 -16.88 26.12 -38.98
CA ASN A 386 -16.57 27.56 -38.93
C ASN A 386 -15.48 27.87 -37.89
N ALA A 387 -15.52 27.22 -36.72
CA ALA A 387 -14.51 27.41 -35.68
C ALA A 387 -13.11 26.94 -36.10
N CYS A 388 -13.03 25.92 -36.97
CA CYS A 388 -11.76 25.44 -37.51
C CYS A 388 -11.34 26.13 -38.83
N ASP A 389 -12.20 26.95 -39.44
CA ASP A 389 -12.00 27.58 -40.76
C ASP A 389 -11.72 26.56 -41.88
N THR A 390 -12.30 25.35 -41.79
CA THR A 390 -12.06 24.25 -42.75
C THR A 390 -13.31 23.40 -43.00
N GLU A 391 -13.38 22.75 -44.16
CA GLU A 391 -14.44 21.78 -44.43
C GLU A 391 -14.19 20.48 -43.65
N VAL A 392 -15.15 20.09 -42.80
CA VAL A 392 -15.03 18.90 -41.94
C VAL A 392 -15.90 17.77 -42.46
N GLU A 393 -15.27 16.69 -42.91
CA GLU A 393 -15.98 15.44 -43.18
C GLU A 393 -15.93 14.51 -41.98
N THR A 394 -17.08 13.96 -41.60
CA THR A 394 -17.17 13.08 -40.43
C THR A 394 -17.57 11.65 -40.82
N ARG A 395 -16.83 10.66 -40.32
CA ARG A 395 -17.20 9.23 -40.36
C ARG A 395 -17.29 8.70 -38.94
N LEU A 396 -18.50 8.74 -38.40
CA LEU A 396 -18.77 8.46 -37.00
C LEU A 396 -19.43 7.08 -36.87
N ARG A 397 -18.94 6.24 -35.95
CA ARG A 397 -19.44 4.86 -35.73
C ARG A 397 -19.74 4.61 -34.26
N GLY A 398 -20.99 4.26 -33.97
CA GLY A 398 -21.49 3.97 -32.62
C GLY A 398 -22.33 5.11 -32.05
N GLU A 399 -22.70 5.00 -30.77
CA GLU A 399 -23.52 6.00 -30.07
C GLU A 399 -22.66 6.74 -29.04
N SER A 400 -22.39 8.03 -29.28
CA SER A 400 -21.60 8.88 -28.39
C SER A 400 -22.30 9.17 -27.06
N LEU A 401 -23.63 9.23 -27.04
CA LEU A 401 -24.47 9.45 -25.84
C LEU A 401 -24.31 8.37 -24.76
N GLN A 402 -23.77 7.20 -25.10
CA GLN A 402 -23.47 6.15 -24.11
C GLN A 402 -22.25 6.48 -23.23
N LEU A 403 -21.46 7.49 -23.61
CA LEU A 403 -20.28 7.97 -22.88
C LEU A 403 -20.67 9.07 -21.89
N SER A 404 -19.94 9.22 -20.79
CA SER A 404 -20.19 10.35 -19.88
C SER A 404 -19.99 11.70 -20.57
N MET A 405 -20.74 12.71 -20.12
CA MET A 405 -20.61 14.07 -20.65
C MET A 405 -19.16 14.59 -20.55
N GLY A 406 -18.48 14.26 -19.45
CA GLY A 406 -17.08 14.64 -19.25
C GLY A 406 -16.14 14.04 -20.29
N LEU A 407 -16.32 12.76 -20.63
CA LEU A 407 -15.53 12.11 -21.67
C LEU A 407 -15.83 12.67 -23.06
N GLN A 408 -17.09 13.03 -23.33
CA GLN A 408 -17.49 13.67 -24.59
C GLN A 408 -16.85 15.05 -24.76
N LEU A 409 -16.87 15.89 -23.72
CA LEU A 409 -16.22 17.21 -23.73
C LEU A 409 -14.70 17.10 -23.87
N ALA A 410 -14.08 16.19 -23.12
CA ALA A 410 -12.65 15.95 -23.23
C ALA A 410 -12.27 15.48 -24.65
N ALA A 411 -13.06 14.59 -25.25
CA ALA A 411 -12.85 14.15 -26.62
C ALA A 411 -13.00 15.30 -27.62
N TYR A 412 -14.02 16.15 -27.48
CA TYR A 412 -14.21 17.34 -28.33
C TYR A 412 -13.01 18.28 -28.28
N ARG A 413 -12.54 18.62 -27.07
CA ARG A 413 -11.38 19.46 -26.85
C ARG A 413 -10.09 18.83 -27.39
N CYS A 414 -9.94 17.51 -27.29
CA CYS A 414 -8.83 16.79 -27.92
C CYS A 414 -8.90 16.82 -29.45
N VAL A 415 -10.11 16.82 -30.06
CA VAL A 415 -10.25 17.00 -31.51
C VAL A 415 -9.80 18.40 -31.91
N LEU A 416 -10.23 19.45 -31.20
CA LEU A 416 -9.81 20.83 -31.48
C LEU A 416 -8.28 20.97 -31.40
N ASN A 417 -7.66 20.56 -30.29
CA ASN A 417 -6.19 20.60 -30.16
C ASN A 417 -5.50 19.76 -31.26
N ALA A 418 -6.07 18.63 -31.67
CA ALA A 418 -5.49 17.81 -32.73
C ALA A 418 -5.65 18.44 -34.13
N MET A 419 -6.71 19.22 -34.37
CA MET A 419 -6.89 20.00 -35.59
C MET A 419 -5.86 21.15 -35.67
N GLU A 420 -5.57 21.80 -34.54
CA GLU A 420 -4.55 22.86 -34.45
C GLU A 420 -3.11 22.33 -34.63
N VAL A 421 -2.82 21.10 -34.20
CA VAL A 421 -1.51 20.46 -34.41
C VAL A 421 -1.31 20.01 -35.88
N LEU A 422 -2.40 19.73 -36.60
CA LEU A 422 -2.34 19.35 -38.01
C LEU A 422 -2.13 20.58 -38.89
N PRO A 423 -1.47 20.45 -40.06
CA PRO A 423 -1.30 21.56 -40.97
C PRO A 423 -2.66 22.04 -41.50
N ARG A 424 -2.73 23.34 -41.79
CA ARG A 424 -3.93 23.96 -42.38
C ARG A 424 -4.21 23.33 -43.75
N SER A 425 -5.42 22.80 -43.89
CA SER A 425 -5.92 22.20 -45.12
C SER A 425 -7.34 22.70 -45.33
N GLY A 426 -7.75 22.88 -46.59
CA GLY A 426 -9.14 23.22 -46.91
C GLY A 426 -10.15 22.17 -46.44
N ARG A 427 -9.70 20.93 -46.18
CA ARG A 427 -10.56 19.83 -45.74
C ARG A 427 -9.88 18.88 -44.76
N HIS A 428 -10.62 18.48 -43.72
CA HIS A 428 -10.19 17.49 -42.73
C HIS A 428 -11.21 16.36 -42.60
N LEU A 429 -10.71 15.13 -42.55
CA LEU A 429 -11.52 13.93 -42.32
C LEU A 429 -11.40 13.47 -40.86
N ILE A 430 -12.50 13.56 -40.12
CA ILE A 430 -12.61 13.09 -38.73
C ILE A 430 -13.31 11.73 -38.73
N THR A 431 -12.61 10.72 -38.24
CA THR A 431 -13.17 9.39 -38.04
C THR A 431 -13.23 9.07 -36.55
N ALA A 432 -14.41 8.73 -36.02
CA ALA A 432 -14.58 8.43 -34.61
C ALA A 432 -15.35 7.13 -34.42
N ARG A 433 -14.91 6.30 -33.46
CA ARG A 433 -15.54 5.01 -33.15
C ARG A 433 -15.65 4.81 -31.65
N VAL A 434 -16.87 4.54 -31.17
CA VAL A 434 -17.10 4.09 -29.80
C VAL A 434 -16.71 2.61 -29.67
N TRP A 435 -16.00 2.28 -28.60
CA TRP A 435 -15.59 0.91 -28.29
C TRP A 435 -15.93 0.55 -26.85
N LYS A 436 -16.14 -0.75 -26.61
CA LYS A 436 -16.40 -1.32 -25.28
C LYS A 436 -15.63 -2.60 -25.15
N ALA A 437 -14.69 -2.66 -24.18
CA ALA A 437 -13.86 -3.83 -23.95
C ALA A 437 -13.45 -3.92 -22.48
N ARG A 438 -13.43 -5.14 -21.92
CA ARG A 438 -12.91 -5.44 -20.56
C ARG A 438 -13.47 -4.54 -19.45
N GLY A 439 -14.76 -4.24 -19.48
CA GLY A 439 -15.41 -3.38 -18.48
C GLY A 439 -15.08 -1.89 -18.59
N ARG A 440 -14.49 -1.47 -19.71
CA ARG A 440 -14.25 -0.08 -20.06
C ARG A 440 -15.00 0.27 -21.34
N ARG A 441 -15.38 1.53 -21.46
CA ARG A 441 -15.96 2.11 -22.67
C ARG A 441 -15.15 3.34 -23.03
N GLY A 442 -15.07 3.66 -24.31
CA GLY A 442 -14.25 4.75 -24.77
C GLY A 442 -14.48 5.12 -26.22
N LEU A 443 -13.68 6.07 -26.67
CA LEU A 443 -13.72 6.61 -28.02
C LEU A 443 -12.32 6.49 -28.64
N ALA A 444 -12.27 6.03 -29.88
CA ALA A 444 -11.09 6.11 -30.72
C ALA A 444 -11.36 7.13 -31.82
N VAL A 445 -10.50 8.15 -31.94
CA VAL A 445 -10.62 9.20 -32.94
C VAL A 445 -9.37 9.21 -33.80
N THR A 446 -9.55 9.43 -35.10
CA THR A 446 -8.46 9.62 -36.05
C THR A 446 -8.83 10.76 -36.98
N ILE A 447 -7.93 11.74 -37.06
CA ILE A 447 -8.09 12.96 -37.85
C ILE A 447 -7.00 12.93 -38.92
N ALA A 448 -7.39 13.19 -40.16
CA ALA A 448 -6.48 13.30 -41.29
C ALA A 448 -6.74 14.61 -42.05
N ALA A 449 -5.68 15.37 -42.32
CA ALA A 449 -5.74 16.51 -43.22
C ALA A 449 -5.66 16.01 -44.67
N ASP A 450 -6.45 16.61 -45.56
CA ASP A 450 -6.40 16.28 -46.99
C ASP A 450 -5.09 16.81 -47.59
N PRO A 451 -4.23 15.95 -48.17
CA PRO A 451 -2.97 16.36 -48.77
C PRO A 451 -3.14 17.25 -50.01
N GLU A 452 -4.28 17.18 -50.71
CA GLU A 452 -4.50 17.92 -51.97
C GLU A 452 -4.85 19.40 -51.74
N LEU A 453 -5.33 19.75 -50.53
CA LEU A 453 -5.85 21.07 -50.18
C LEU A 453 -4.99 21.79 -49.13
N LEU A 454 -3.69 21.50 -49.05
CA LEU A 454 -2.79 22.12 -48.08
C LEU A 454 -2.61 23.62 -48.37
N LEU A 455 -2.89 24.46 -47.38
CA LEU A 455 -2.86 25.92 -47.49
C LEU A 455 -1.51 26.54 -47.06
N GLY A 456 -0.47 25.72 -46.92
CA GLY A 456 0.89 26.12 -46.54
C GLY A 456 1.32 25.63 -45.15
N THR A 457 2.63 25.48 -44.96
CA THR A 457 3.27 25.09 -43.69
C THR A 457 3.77 26.32 -42.94
N ASP A 458 2.86 27.04 -42.29
CA ASP A 458 3.26 27.90 -41.19
C ASP A 458 3.35 27.03 -39.94
N ALA A 459 4.55 26.53 -39.65
CA ALA A 459 4.83 25.85 -38.38
C ALA A 459 4.64 26.88 -37.25
N SER A 460 3.47 26.89 -36.62
CA SER A 460 3.22 27.73 -35.47
C SER A 460 4.22 27.39 -34.37
N ARG A 461 4.81 28.40 -33.73
CA ARG A 461 5.75 28.25 -32.61
C ARG A 461 5.16 27.48 -31.41
N ASP A 462 3.85 27.28 -31.40
CA ASP A 462 3.08 26.72 -30.28
C ASP A 462 2.72 25.23 -30.45
N VAL A 463 3.17 24.55 -31.52
CA VAL A 463 2.81 23.13 -31.76
C VAL A 463 3.23 22.23 -30.60
N GLU A 464 4.40 22.44 -30.01
CA GLU A 464 4.87 21.63 -28.87
C GLU A 464 4.00 21.82 -27.62
N GLU A 465 3.54 23.05 -27.36
CA GLU A 465 2.66 23.36 -26.23
C GLU A 465 1.28 22.70 -26.42
N ILE A 466 0.72 22.79 -27.63
CA ILE A 466 -0.58 22.18 -27.96
C ILE A 466 -0.49 20.64 -27.95
N GLU A 467 0.61 20.06 -28.43
CA GLU A 467 0.86 18.62 -28.32
C GLU A 467 0.98 18.17 -26.85
N TRP A 468 1.63 18.98 -26.01
CA TRP A 468 1.71 18.73 -24.58
C TRP A 468 0.34 18.83 -23.91
N GLU A 469 -0.46 19.84 -24.24
CA GLU A 469 -1.84 19.96 -23.74
C GLU A 469 -2.68 18.76 -24.14
N LEU A 470 -2.63 18.36 -25.41
CA LEU A 470 -3.33 17.19 -25.93
C LEU A 470 -2.92 15.93 -25.16
N ALA A 471 -1.62 15.70 -24.98
CA ALA A 471 -1.11 14.56 -24.23
C ALA A 471 -1.55 14.57 -22.76
N SER A 472 -1.57 15.76 -22.13
CA SER A 472 -1.97 15.92 -20.73
C SER A 472 -3.46 15.60 -20.51
N ARG A 473 -4.34 16.09 -21.40
CA ARG A 473 -5.78 15.83 -21.37
C ARG A 473 -6.08 14.36 -21.63
N LEU A 474 -5.40 13.74 -22.59
CA LEU A 474 -5.52 12.31 -22.86
C LEU A 474 -5.08 11.47 -21.67
N LYS A 475 -3.95 11.81 -21.03
CA LYS A 475 -3.46 11.10 -19.85
C LYS A 475 -4.43 11.17 -18.68
N ALA A 476 -5.10 12.32 -18.47
CA ALA A 476 -6.12 12.47 -17.45
C ALA A 476 -7.30 11.50 -17.64
N HIS A 477 -7.62 11.10 -18.87
CA HIS A 477 -8.69 10.16 -19.21
C HIS A 477 -8.18 8.78 -19.67
N ASP A 478 -7.01 8.37 -19.16
CA ASP A 478 -6.36 7.08 -19.46
C ASP A 478 -6.34 6.77 -20.96
N GLY A 479 -5.97 7.81 -21.71
CA GLY A 479 -5.92 7.86 -23.16
C GLY A 479 -4.49 7.91 -23.69
N THR A 480 -4.34 7.55 -24.96
CA THR A 480 -3.04 7.57 -25.64
C THR A 480 -3.16 8.27 -26.99
N CYS A 481 -2.17 9.09 -27.33
CA CYS A 481 -2.01 9.69 -28.65
C CYS A 481 -0.97 8.91 -29.47
N ARG A 482 -1.19 8.78 -30.77
CA ARG A 482 -0.20 8.34 -31.75
C ARG A 482 -0.31 9.20 -33.01
N ARG A 483 0.76 9.92 -33.30
CA ARG A 483 0.99 10.58 -34.60
C ARG A 483 1.76 9.60 -35.47
N ARG A 484 1.11 9.09 -36.54
CA ARG A 484 1.74 8.13 -37.48
C ARG A 484 2.31 8.82 -38.72
N HIS A 485 1.74 9.96 -39.09
CA HIS A 485 2.14 10.77 -40.24
C HIS A 485 1.96 12.24 -39.87
N GLU A 486 2.71 13.14 -40.51
CA GLU A 486 2.58 14.59 -40.32
C GLU A 486 1.14 15.11 -40.52
N LEU A 487 0.39 14.46 -41.42
CA LEU A 487 -1.00 14.77 -41.79
C LEU A 487 -2.05 13.96 -41.00
N LYS A 488 -1.65 13.11 -40.04
CA LYS A 488 -2.58 12.18 -39.38
C LYS A 488 -2.28 11.95 -37.89
N ILE A 489 -3.27 12.27 -37.06
CA ILE A 489 -3.25 12.05 -35.62
C ILE A 489 -4.35 11.07 -35.23
N SER A 490 -4.02 10.12 -34.37
CA SER A 490 -4.97 9.18 -33.79
C SER A 490 -4.85 9.20 -32.28
N PHE A 491 -5.97 9.29 -31.57
CA PHE A 491 -5.99 9.21 -30.12
C PHE A 491 -7.15 8.36 -29.62
N LEU A 492 -6.98 7.87 -28.40
CA LEU A 492 -7.96 7.04 -27.71
C LEU A 492 -8.21 7.62 -26.33
N VAL A 493 -9.46 7.63 -25.90
CA VAL A 493 -9.89 8.10 -24.58
C VAL A 493 -10.79 7.04 -23.96
N SER A 494 -10.68 6.81 -22.65
CA SER A 494 -11.43 5.75 -21.98
C SER A 494 -12.02 6.17 -20.64
N GLU A 495 -13.11 5.51 -20.27
CA GLU A 495 -13.68 5.61 -18.93
C GLU A 495 -14.06 4.23 -18.40
N PRO A 496 -14.11 4.04 -17.08
CA PRO A 496 -14.68 2.84 -16.50
C PRO A 496 -16.15 2.73 -16.91
N SER A 497 -16.56 1.55 -17.41
CA SER A 497 -17.97 1.30 -17.70
C SER A 497 -18.71 1.26 -16.36
N GLN A 498 -19.40 2.34 -16.00
CA GLN A 498 -20.33 2.30 -14.88
C GLN A 498 -21.26 1.10 -15.07
N ARG A 499 -21.24 0.14 -14.13
CA ARG A 499 -22.37 -0.77 -13.96
C ARG A 499 -23.56 0.15 -13.68
N ARG A 500 -24.59 0.10 -14.53
CA ARG A 500 -25.88 0.76 -14.27
C ARG A 500 -26.19 0.59 -12.79
N GLY A 501 -26.30 1.71 -12.08
CA GLY A 501 -26.87 1.71 -10.74
C GLY A 501 -28.20 1.01 -10.81
N VAL A 502 -28.41 0.08 -9.87
CA VAL A 502 -29.71 -0.47 -9.55
C VAL A 502 -30.62 0.74 -9.31
N THR A 503 -31.54 0.99 -10.24
CA THR A 503 -32.67 1.88 -10.01
C THR A 503 -33.52 1.22 -8.92
N SER A 504 -33.55 1.85 -7.75
CA SER A 504 -34.60 1.66 -6.74
C SER A 504 -35.94 2.12 -7.28
#